data_AF-A0A7W0R6K9-F1
#
_entry.id   AF-A0A7W0R6K9-F1
#
_cell.length_a   1.000
_cell.length_b   1.000
_cell.length_c   1.000
_cell.angle_alpha   90.00
_cell.angle_beta   90.00
_cell.angle_gamma   90.00
#
_symmetry.space_group_name_H-M   'P 1'
#
loop_
_entity.id
_entity.type
_entity.pdbx_description
1 polymer ?
#
loop_
_entity_poly.entity_id
_entity_poly.type
_entity_poly.pdbx_seq_one_letter_code
_entity_poly.pdbx_strand_id
1 'polypeptide(L)'
;SLTGTVVNCAGGLALRQSGWLTCEEIVQQELGTAPPGSLPRTEKKHGYVYLNPLNGTARGSPAGPQPFTAMGRFSHEAATVDDRTGIVYQTEDAGSGRGSGFYRFLPRNPADLSRGGVLQILGIQGRPSVDLREGQQQGVALPARWITIREPNPSQDAPNAIFEEGFSRGAAKFNRLEGCWDGAGSIFFSSTSGGDAKNGDVNDDGFEEGYGQIWEFIPQGLSGGQLVLLFESPDGDVLDSPDNVVVSPRGGLVLCEDDASSANAGQDDTSKFFGEDKNRLIGLTLEGVPFPFAENIMNDSEFAGACWSDDGVFLFVNIFGYDEAGSGGTLAVTGPWPRGAL
;
A
#
# COMPACT_ATOMS: atom_id res chain seq x y z
N SER A 1 10.43 -17.73 5.37
CA SER A 1 10.10 -17.90 3.94
C SER A 1 8.84 -18.74 3.83
N LEU A 2 8.01 -18.41 2.86
CA LEU A 2 6.68 -18.96 2.58
C LEU A 2 6.69 -19.55 1.16
N THR A 3 5.87 -20.56 0.89
CA THR A 3 5.68 -21.10 -0.48
C THR A 3 4.20 -21.25 -0.75
N GLY A 4 3.76 -21.06 -2.00
CA GLY A 4 2.36 -21.26 -2.40
C GLY A 4 1.47 -20.01 -2.29
N THR A 5 2.10 -18.83 -2.35
CA THR A 5 1.47 -17.53 -2.60
C THR A 5 1.90 -17.02 -3.98
N VAL A 6 1.16 -16.06 -4.54
CA VAL A 6 1.42 -15.49 -5.88
C VAL A 6 1.19 -13.98 -5.88
N VAL A 7 1.88 -13.27 -6.79
CA VAL A 7 1.76 -11.81 -6.94
C VAL A 7 1.85 -11.11 -5.58
N ASN A 8 2.89 -11.48 -4.83
CA ASN A 8 3.17 -10.86 -3.55
C ASN A 8 3.72 -9.46 -3.82
N CYS A 9 2.90 -8.43 -3.56
CA CYS A 9 3.34 -7.06 -3.70
C CYS A 9 4.05 -6.63 -2.40
N ALA A 10 3.53 -5.63 -1.68
CA ALA A 10 4.09 -5.24 -0.39
C ALA A 10 3.60 -6.12 0.78
N GLY A 11 3.34 -5.46 1.91
CA GLY A 11 3.11 -6.08 3.19
C GLY A 11 3.39 -5.14 4.35
N GLY A 12 3.68 -5.69 5.51
CA GLY A 12 4.07 -4.89 6.66
C GLY A 12 4.44 -5.73 7.88
N LEU A 13 4.92 -5.06 8.92
CA LEU A 13 5.33 -5.71 10.15
C LEU A 13 4.13 -6.35 10.86
N ALA A 14 4.28 -7.63 11.24
CA ALA A 14 3.34 -8.29 12.15
C ALA A 14 3.57 -7.82 13.59
N LEU A 15 2.57 -8.05 14.45
CA LEU A 15 2.57 -7.62 15.85
C LEU A 15 3.91 -7.87 16.54
N ARG A 16 4.50 -6.82 17.12
CA ARG A 16 5.77 -6.80 17.85
C ARG A 16 6.93 -7.38 17.03
N GLN A 17 6.94 -7.09 15.73
CA GLN A 17 7.95 -7.58 14.78
C GLN A 17 8.08 -9.11 14.78
N SER A 18 6.99 -9.83 15.03
CA SER A 18 6.98 -11.31 15.05
C SER A 18 7.17 -11.95 13.66
N GLY A 19 7.07 -11.14 12.61
CA GLY A 19 7.25 -11.53 11.23
C GLY A 19 6.79 -10.43 10.27
N TRP A 20 6.57 -10.82 9.02
CA TRP A 20 6.07 -9.99 7.94
C TRP A 20 4.71 -10.50 7.47
N LEU A 21 3.71 -9.63 7.39
CA LEU A 21 2.47 -9.89 6.68
C LEU A 21 2.73 -9.65 5.20
N THR A 22 2.69 -10.70 4.38
CA THR A 22 2.79 -10.57 2.92
C THR A 22 1.40 -10.57 2.30
N CYS A 23 1.20 -9.70 1.33
CA CYS A 23 -0.08 -9.45 0.68
C CYS A 23 -0.06 -9.97 -0.74
N GLU A 24 -1.11 -10.69 -1.16
CA GLU A 24 -1.33 -10.99 -2.57
C GLU A 24 -2.18 -9.88 -3.20
N GLU A 25 -1.60 -9.16 -4.15
CA GLU A 25 -2.24 -8.07 -4.89
C GLU A 25 -3.00 -8.61 -6.12
N ILE A 26 -3.73 -9.71 -5.91
CA ILE A 26 -4.48 -10.35 -6.97
C ILE A 26 -5.68 -11.10 -6.43
N VAL A 27 -6.81 -11.00 -7.11
CA VAL A 27 -7.94 -11.89 -6.86
C VAL A 27 -8.00 -12.98 -7.94
N GLN A 28 -7.48 -14.17 -7.63
CA GLN A 28 -7.48 -15.30 -8.56
C GLN A 28 -8.28 -16.49 -8.02
N GLN A 29 -9.08 -17.12 -8.89
CA GLN A 29 -9.90 -18.29 -8.57
C GLN A 29 -9.17 -19.62 -8.78
N GLU A 30 -9.79 -20.70 -8.25
CA GLU A 30 -9.46 -22.08 -8.59
C GLU A 30 -9.75 -22.39 -10.10
N LEU A 31 -9.12 -23.43 -10.65
CA LEU A 31 -9.18 -23.90 -12.04
C LEU A 31 -10.53 -23.65 -12.78
N GLY A 32 -10.46 -23.11 -14.02
CA GLY A 32 -11.61 -22.73 -14.87
C GLY A 32 -11.21 -22.06 -16.19
N THR A 33 -12.14 -21.45 -16.94
CA THR A 33 -11.82 -20.68 -18.16
C THR A 33 -11.34 -19.28 -17.81
N ALA A 34 -10.10 -18.92 -18.14
CA ALA A 34 -9.55 -17.58 -17.91
C ALA A 34 -9.70 -16.71 -19.19
N PRO A 35 -10.01 -15.41 -19.08
CA PRO A 35 -9.95 -14.50 -20.22
C PRO A 35 -8.55 -14.51 -20.87
N PRO A 36 -8.43 -14.29 -22.19
CA PRO A 36 -7.12 -14.12 -22.83
C PRO A 36 -6.32 -13.01 -22.14
N GLY A 37 -5.05 -13.28 -21.81
CA GLY A 37 -4.17 -12.32 -21.12
C GLY A 37 -4.21 -12.36 -19.58
N SER A 38 -5.04 -13.21 -18.97
CA SER A 38 -5.03 -13.40 -17.51
C SER A 38 -3.94 -14.37 -17.06
N LEU A 39 -3.43 -14.19 -15.83
CA LEU A 39 -2.49 -15.14 -15.22
C LEU A 39 -3.07 -16.56 -15.18
N PRO A 40 -2.24 -17.62 -15.33
CA PRO A 40 -2.71 -18.99 -15.32
C PRO A 40 -3.47 -19.31 -14.03
N ARG A 41 -4.75 -19.73 -14.15
CA ARG A 41 -5.57 -20.12 -12.98
C ARG A 41 -4.86 -21.20 -12.16
N THR A 42 -4.94 -21.10 -10.84
CA THR A 42 -4.29 -22.03 -9.90
C THR A 42 -5.31 -23.00 -9.29
N GLU A 43 -4.86 -23.99 -8.52
CA GLU A 43 -5.74 -24.94 -7.82
C GLU A 43 -6.38 -24.35 -6.55
N LYS A 44 -5.99 -23.13 -6.15
CA LYS A 44 -6.42 -22.46 -4.92
C LYS A 44 -6.92 -21.06 -5.22
N LYS A 45 -7.74 -20.52 -4.31
CA LYS A 45 -8.06 -19.09 -4.33
C LYS A 45 -6.85 -18.29 -3.86
N HIS A 46 -6.68 -17.12 -4.45
CA HIS A 46 -5.70 -16.09 -4.07
C HIS A 46 -6.37 -14.74 -3.80
N GLY A 47 -5.61 -13.83 -3.22
CA GLY A 47 -6.00 -12.49 -2.78
C GLY A 47 -6.06 -12.38 -1.28
N TYR A 48 -5.13 -13.04 -0.58
CA TYR A 48 -5.12 -13.09 0.88
C TYR A 48 -3.82 -12.53 1.46
N VAL A 49 -3.90 -12.20 2.74
CA VAL A 49 -2.72 -11.91 3.58
C VAL A 49 -2.23 -13.20 4.24
N TYR A 50 -0.90 -13.34 4.34
CA TYR A 50 -0.21 -14.46 4.97
C TYR A 50 0.85 -13.96 5.94
N LEU A 51 1.13 -14.73 7.00
CA LEU A 51 2.27 -14.47 7.88
C LEU A 51 3.51 -15.21 7.41
N ASN A 52 4.58 -14.48 7.13
CA ASN A 52 5.94 -14.99 7.06
C ASN A 52 6.63 -14.75 8.42
N PRO A 53 6.70 -15.76 9.31
CA PRO A 53 7.21 -15.56 10.66
C PRO A 53 8.73 -15.29 10.65
N LEU A 54 9.19 -14.43 11.56
CA LEU A 54 10.62 -14.13 11.73
C LEU A 54 11.40 -15.38 12.14
N ASN A 55 10.82 -16.19 13.02
CA ASN A 55 11.36 -17.46 13.47
C ASN A 55 10.65 -18.61 12.75
N GLY A 56 11.33 -19.22 11.77
CA GLY A 56 10.88 -20.46 11.13
C GLY A 56 10.99 -21.66 12.09
N THR A 57 10.33 -22.77 11.76
CA THR A 57 10.40 -24.02 12.53
C THR A 57 11.80 -24.66 12.45
N ALA A 58 12.46 -24.52 11.30
CA ALA A 58 13.85 -24.88 11.05
C ALA A 58 14.42 -24.13 9.83
N ARG A 59 15.75 -23.95 9.76
CA ARG A 59 16.41 -23.36 8.57
C ARG A 59 16.15 -24.24 7.35
N GLY A 60 15.69 -23.62 6.25
CA GLY A 60 15.35 -24.35 5.02
C GLY A 60 14.00 -25.06 5.04
N SER A 61 13.19 -24.86 6.09
CA SER A 61 11.82 -25.38 6.18
C SER A 61 10.84 -24.20 6.12
N PRO A 62 10.45 -23.75 4.92
CA PRO A 62 9.45 -22.68 4.80
C PRO A 62 8.15 -23.09 5.49
N ALA A 63 7.48 -22.11 6.08
CA ALA A 63 6.14 -22.34 6.63
C ALA A 63 5.17 -22.66 5.48
N GLY A 64 4.19 -23.51 5.73
CA GLY A 64 3.09 -23.72 4.77
C GLY A 64 2.24 -22.44 4.66
N PRO A 65 1.65 -22.16 3.49
CA PRO A 65 0.82 -20.98 3.30
C PRO A 65 -0.51 -21.18 4.04
N GLN A 66 -0.76 -20.34 5.05
CA GLN A 66 -2.06 -20.26 5.70
C GLN A 66 -2.69 -18.88 5.40
N PRO A 67 -3.66 -18.81 4.47
CA PRO A 67 -4.33 -17.54 4.17
C PRO A 67 -5.19 -17.09 5.34
N PHE A 68 -5.12 -15.81 5.69
CA PHE A 68 -6.01 -15.21 6.68
C PHE A 68 -7.32 -14.76 6.04
N THR A 69 -8.17 -15.71 5.68
CA THR A 69 -9.43 -15.46 4.93
C THR A 69 -10.39 -14.50 5.61
N ALA A 70 -10.32 -14.32 6.94
CA ALA A 70 -11.15 -13.36 7.66
C ALA A 70 -10.70 -11.91 7.48
N MET A 71 -9.49 -11.68 6.96
CA MET A 71 -8.93 -10.35 6.67
C MET A 71 -9.40 -9.78 5.33
N GLY A 72 -10.05 -10.58 4.50
CA GLY A 72 -10.52 -10.16 3.18
C GLY A 72 -9.98 -11.05 2.07
N ARG A 73 -10.69 -11.05 0.95
CA ARG A 73 -10.20 -11.56 -0.34
C ARG A 73 -10.37 -10.49 -1.42
N PHE A 74 -9.35 -9.66 -1.56
CA PHE A 74 -9.24 -8.55 -2.51
C PHE A 74 -7.76 -8.38 -2.91
N SER A 75 -7.45 -7.45 -3.82
CA SER A 75 -6.07 -7.12 -4.18
C SER A 75 -5.44 -6.34 -3.03
N HIS A 76 -4.74 -7.04 -2.13
CA HIS A 76 -4.11 -6.38 -0.98
C HIS A 76 -2.76 -5.85 -1.41
N GLU A 77 -2.52 -4.57 -1.17
CA GLU A 77 -1.20 -4.00 -1.44
C GLU A 77 -0.31 -4.13 -0.20
N ALA A 78 -0.70 -3.47 0.89
CA ALA A 78 0.03 -3.51 2.15
C ALA A 78 -0.88 -3.85 3.35
N ALA A 79 -0.26 -4.39 4.40
CA ALA A 79 -0.93 -4.70 5.66
C ALA A 79 0.01 -4.49 6.86
N THR A 80 -0.33 -3.57 7.76
CA THR A 80 0.48 -3.24 8.93
C THR A 80 -0.31 -3.39 10.22
N VAL A 81 0.37 -3.75 11.32
CA VAL A 81 -0.27 -3.93 12.63
C VAL A 81 0.01 -2.71 13.51
N ASP A 82 -1.04 -2.09 14.04
CA ASP A 82 -0.89 -1.14 15.16
C ASP A 82 -0.47 -1.93 16.41
N ASP A 83 0.78 -1.79 16.82
CA ASP A 83 1.36 -2.52 17.94
C ASP A 83 0.69 -2.25 19.29
N ARG A 84 -0.05 -1.14 19.42
CA ARG A 84 -0.79 -0.79 20.66
C ARG A 84 -2.09 -1.57 20.77
N THR A 85 -2.78 -1.82 19.66
CA THR A 85 -4.13 -2.40 19.67
C THR A 85 -4.20 -3.79 19.06
N GLY A 86 -3.23 -4.17 18.24
CA GLY A 86 -3.23 -5.38 17.44
C GLY A 86 -4.18 -5.34 16.24
N ILE A 87 -4.74 -4.18 15.91
CA ILE A 87 -5.55 -3.99 14.70
C ILE A 87 -4.63 -4.06 13.49
N VAL A 88 -5.05 -4.77 12.45
CA VAL A 88 -4.33 -4.80 11.16
C VAL A 88 -5.00 -3.82 10.21
N TYR A 89 -4.26 -2.84 9.70
CA TYR A 89 -4.72 -1.91 8.67
C TYR A 89 -4.26 -2.39 7.30
N GLN A 90 -5.13 -2.31 6.30
CA GLN A 90 -4.88 -2.88 4.97
C GLN A 90 -5.30 -1.89 3.89
N THR A 91 -4.50 -1.83 2.83
CA THR A 91 -4.78 -1.08 1.61
C THR A 91 -5.19 -2.04 0.49
N GLU A 92 -5.92 -1.51 -0.48
CA GLU A 92 -6.37 -2.24 -1.66
C GLU A 92 -5.93 -1.46 -2.88
N ASP A 93 -5.12 -2.08 -3.74
CA ASP A 93 -4.96 -1.61 -5.11
C ASP A 93 -5.82 -2.48 -6.02
N ALA A 94 -7.01 -1.98 -6.35
CA ALA A 94 -7.92 -2.66 -7.26
C ALA A 94 -7.53 -2.46 -8.74
N GLY A 95 -6.52 -1.64 -9.02
CA GLY A 95 -6.14 -1.13 -10.33
C GLY A 95 -7.00 0.06 -10.78
N SER A 96 -6.54 0.70 -11.85
CA SER A 96 -7.20 1.85 -12.50
C SER A 96 -8.67 1.60 -12.83
N GLY A 97 -9.51 2.61 -12.60
CA GLY A 97 -10.95 2.57 -12.86
C GLY A 97 -11.76 1.70 -11.89
N ARG A 98 -11.13 1.19 -10.83
CA ARG A 98 -11.81 0.49 -9.74
C ARG A 98 -11.69 1.30 -8.45
N GLY A 99 -12.75 1.27 -7.65
CA GLY A 99 -12.70 1.90 -6.34
C GLY A 99 -11.85 1.08 -5.38
N SER A 100 -10.95 1.74 -4.66
CA SER A 100 -10.08 1.14 -3.66
C SER A 100 -10.51 1.52 -2.24
N GLY A 101 -10.41 0.58 -1.30
CA GLY A 101 -10.79 0.77 0.11
C GLY A 101 -9.60 0.79 1.08
N PHE A 102 -9.72 1.58 2.14
CA PHE A 102 -8.87 1.46 3.33
C PHE A 102 -9.58 0.61 4.39
N TYR A 103 -8.94 -0.46 4.86
CA TYR A 103 -9.55 -1.45 5.73
C TYR A 103 -8.87 -1.53 7.08
N ARG A 104 -9.61 -2.05 8.06
CA ARG A 104 -9.04 -2.58 9.31
C ARG A 104 -9.63 -3.93 9.66
N PHE A 105 -8.78 -4.81 10.16
CA PHE A 105 -9.16 -6.10 10.70
C PHE A 105 -8.98 -6.10 12.22
N LEU A 106 -10.06 -6.44 12.93
CA LEU A 106 -10.08 -6.60 14.38
C LEU A 106 -9.90 -8.08 14.72
N PRO A 107 -8.68 -8.56 15.02
CA PRO A 107 -8.47 -9.98 15.31
C PRO A 107 -9.14 -10.39 16.62
N ARG A 108 -9.64 -11.63 16.69
CA ARG A 108 -10.05 -12.24 17.97
C ARG A 108 -8.87 -12.45 18.91
N ASN A 109 -7.70 -12.69 18.33
CA ASN A 109 -6.44 -12.83 19.04
C ASN A 109 -5.32 -12.15 18.21
N PRO A 110 -4.83 -10.97 18.63
CA PRO A 110 -3.73 -10.29 17.93
C PRO A 110 -2.46 -11.13 17.78
N ALA A 111 -2.20 -12.07 18.69
CA ALA A 111 -1.03 -12.95 18.62
C ALA A 111 -1.21 -14.14 17.67
N ASP A 112 -2.43 -14.38 17.18
CA ASP A 112 -2.76 -15.50 16.29
C ASP A 112 -3.91 -15.09 15.35
N LEU A 113 -3.55 -14.43 14.24
CA LEU A 113 -4.50 -13.92 13.24
C LEU A 113 -5.34 -15.03 12.59
N SER A 114 -4.89 -16.30 12.66
CA SER A 114 -5.64 -17.45 12.15
C SER A 114 -6.95 -17.71 12.90
N ARG A 115 -7.11 -17.13 14.10
CA ARG A 115 -8.35 -17.23 14.89
C ARG A 115 -9.50 -16.40 14.31
N GLY A 116 -9.25 -15.70 13.21
CA GLY A 116 -10.24 -14.86 12.56
C GLY A 116 -10.52 -13.60 13.37
N GLY A 117 -11.55 -12.86 12.94
CA GLY A 117 -11.80 -11.52 13.44
C GLY A 117 -12.94 -10.87 12.68
N VAL A 118 -12.93 -9.54 12.65
CA VAL A 118 -13.92 -8.74 11.93
C VAL A 118 -13.20 -7.78 11.00
N LEU A 119 -13.43 -7.93 9.70
CA LEU A 119 -13.00 -6.95 8.70
C LEU A 119 -13.97 -5.77 8.65
N GLN A 120 -13.43 -4.57 8.59
CA GLN A 120 -14.17 -3.33 8.40
C GLN A 120 -13.50 -2.46 7.34
N ILE A 121 -14.29 -1.69 6.61
CA ILE A 121 -13.83 -0.69 5.65
C ILE A 121 -14.10 0.71 6.19
N LEU A 122 -13.22 1.65 5.87
CA LEU A 122 -13.32 3.05 6.25
C LEU A 122 -14.46 3.74 5.51
N GLY A 123 -15.24 4.55 6.21
CA GLY A 123 -16.09 5.59 5.64
C GLY A 123 -15.97 6.88 6.43
N ILE A 124 -16.55 7.96 5.92
CA ILE A 124 -16.54 9.26 6.60
C ILE A 124 -17.91 9.52 7.24
N GLN A 125 -17.90 10.00 8.49
CA GLN A 125 -19.12 10.35 9.20
C GLN A 125 -19.84 11.51 8.51
N GLY A 126 -21.15 11.34 8.25
CA GLY A 126 -21.96 12.34 7.55
C GLY A 126 -21.75 12.43 6.04
N ARG A 127 -20.80 11.66 5.46
CA ARG A 127 -20.50 11.62 4.02
C ARG A 127 -20.51 10.17 3.51
N PRO A 128 -21.69 9.54 3.38
CA PRO A 128 -21.79 8.16 2.91
C PRO A 128 -21.37 8.05 1.43
N SER A 129 -20.61 7.01 1.09
CA SER A 129 -20.21 6.69 -0.30
C SER A 129 -19.44 7.84 -0.94
N VAL A 130 -18.64 8.54 -0.14
CA VAL A 130 -17.86 9.69 -0.58
C VAL A 130 -16.69 9.24 -1.44
N ASP A 131 -16.50 9.93 -2.55
CA ASP A 131 -15.29 9.81 -3.37
C ASP A 131 -14.22 10.75 -2.79
N LEU A 132 -13.07 10.20 -2.39
CA LEU A 132 -11.94 10.94 -1.81
C LEU A 132 -10.78 11.08 -2.79
N ARG A 133 -10.94 10.63 -4.04
CA ARG A 133 -9.88 10.65 -5.05
C ARG A 133 -9.41 12.06 -5.43
N GLU A 134 -10.23 13.08 -5.18
CA GLU A 134 -9.92 14.49 -5.47
C GLU A 134 -10.74 15.43 -4.55
N GLY A 135 -10.48 16.73 -4.64
CA GLY A 135 -11.21 17.79 -3.92
C GLY A 135 -10.98 17.77 -2.41
N GLN A 136 -9.83 17.24 -1.98
CA GLN A 136 -9.47 17.13 -0.57
C GLN A 136 -8.59 18.30 -0.16
N GLN A 137 -8.69 18.71 1.10
CA GLN A 137 -7.88 19.79 1.64
C GLN A 137 -6.85 19.22 2.62
N GLN A 138 -5.57 19.48 2.36
CA GLN A 138 -4.48 19.11 3.26
C GLN A 138 -4.74 19.58 4.70
N GLY A 139 -4.45 18.71 5.66
CA GLY A 139 -4.58 18.97 7.09
C GLY A 139 -6.01 19.00 7.64
N VAL A 140 -7.05 18.88 6.79
CA VAL A 140 -8.43 18.80 7.26
C VAL A 140 -8.74 17.39 7.76
N ALA A 141 -9.06 17.29 9.05
CA ALA A 141 -9.45 16.04 9.67
C ALA A 141 -10.87 15.62 9.29
N LEU A 142 -10.98 14.43 8.70
CA LEU A 142 -12.23 13.76 8.35
C LEU A 142 -12.57 12.71 9.42
N PRO A 143 -13.71 12.83 10.12
CA PRO A 143 -14.10 11.88 11.16
C PRO A 143 -14.41 10.50 10.55
N ALA A 144 -13.60 9.51 10.91
CA ALA A 144 -13.74 8.15 10.41
C ALA A 144 -14.89 7.39 11.09
N ARG A 145 -15.56 6.56 10.30
CA ARG A 145 -16.48 5.51 10.76
C ARG A 145 -16.11 4.19 10.09
N TRP A 146 -16.38 3.08 10.76
CA TRP A 146 -16.00 1.76 10.29
C TRP A 146 -17.22 0.91 9.97
N ILE A 147 -17.26 0.35 8.77
CA ILE A 147 -18.36 -0.44 8.24
C ILE A 147 -17.91 -1.89 8.21
N THR A 148 -18.52 -2.74 9.04
CA THR A 148 -18.25 -4.19 9.05
C THR A 148 -18.59 -4.81 7.71
N ILE A 149 -17.62 -5.48 7.07
CA ILE A 149 -17.81 -6.33 5.89
C ILE A 149 -18.45 -7.64 6.32
N ARG A 150 -19.55 -8.04 5.67
CA ARG A 150 -20.32 -9.23 6.06
C ARG A 150 -19.78 -10.49 5.43
N GLU A 151 -19.29 -10.40 4.19
CA GLU A 151 -18.69 -11.51 3.47
C GLU A 151 -17.23 -11.17 3.11
N PRO A 152 -16.27 -11.38 4.04
CA PRO A 152 -14.86 -11.09 3.79
C PRO A 152 -14.18 -12.13 2.90
N ASN A 153 -14.84 -13.25 2.54
CA ASN A 153 -14.27 -14.27 1.67
C ASN A 153 -15.28 -14.72 0.61
N PRO A 154 -15.69 -13.83 -0.31
CA PRO A 154 -16.69 -14.13 -1.30
C PRO A 154 -16.28 -15.34 -2.15
N SER A 155 -17.26 -16.21 -2.41
CA SER A 155 -17.01 -17.43 -3.18
C SER A 155 -16.83 -17.17 -4.68
N GLN A 156 -17.44 -16.09 -5.19
CA GLN A 156 -17.53 -15.73 -6.61
C GLN A 156 -16.30 -14.96 -7.11
N ASP A 157 -16.10 -14.97 -8.44
CA ASP A 157 -15.02 -14.26 -9.15
C ASP A 157 -15.37 -12.78 -9.31
N ALA A 158 -15.37 -12.08 -8.17
CA ALA A 158 -15.76 -10.69 -8.07
C ALA A 158 -14.63 -9.92 -7.37
N PRO A 159 -13.59 -9.50 -8.11
CA PRO A 159 -12.36 -8.91 -7.55
C PRO A 159 -12.62 -7.68 -6.68
N ASN A 160 -13.71 -6.95 -6.95
CA ASN A 160 -14.07 -5.72 -6.24
C ASN A 160 -15.25 -5.90 -5.26
N ALA A 161 -15.71 -7.13 -4.99
CA ALA A 161 -16.95 -7.36 -4.23
C ALA A 161 -16.91 -6.82 -2.80
N ILE A 162 -15.75 -6.89 -2.14
CA ILE A 162 -15.59 -6.41 -0.76
C ILE A 162 -15.69 -4.89 -0.71
N PHE A 163 -15.00 -4.20 -1.61
CA PHE A 163 -15.13 -2.76 -1.79
C PHE A 163 -16.59 -2.39 -2.09
N GLU A 164 -17.25 -3.04 -3.05
CA GLU A 164 -18.63 -2.76 -3.45
C GLU A 164 -19.64 -2.96 -2.30
N GLU A 165 -19.46 -4.01 -1.49
CA GLU A 165 -20.26 -4.22 -0.26
C GLU A 165 -20.09 -3.04 0.70
N GLY A 166 -18.84 -2.61 0.92
CA GLY A 166 -18.49 -1.48 1.74
C GLY A 166 -19.08 -0.16 1.24
N PHE A 167 -18.83 0.14 -0.02
CA PHE A 167 -19.18 1.40 -0.68
C PHE A 167 -20.69 1.58 -0.77
N SER A 168 -21.45 0.54 -1.11
CA SER A 168 -22.93 0.56 -1.10
C SER A 168 -23.52 0.81 0.30
N ARG A 169 -22.73 0.62 1.36
CA ARG A 169 -23.08 0.87 2.77
C ARG A 169 -22.42 2.15 3.32
N GLY A 170 -21.76 2.89 2.45
CA GLY A 170 -21.26 4.22 2.66
C GLY A 170 -19.78 4.33 3.05
N ALA A 171 -18.97 3.33 2.69
CA ALA A 171 -17.51 3.45 2.74
C ALA A 171 -17.00 4.58 1.84
N ALA A 172 -15.78 5.04 2.08
CA ALA A 172 -15.10 5.98 1.21
C ALA A 172 -14.48 5.24 0.01
N LYS A 173 -14.33 5.94 -1.12
CA LYS A 173 -13.60 5.48 -2.30
C LYS A 173 -12.27 6.24 -2.40
N PHE A 174 -11.21 5.50 -2.69
CA PHE A 174 -9.89 6.02 -3.06
C PHE A 174 -9.49 5.47 -4.44
N ASN A 175 -8.37 5.96 -4.98
CA ASN A 175 -7.76 5.46 -6.21
C ASN A 175 -6.48 4.73 -5.82
N ARG A 176 -6.36 3.44 -6.14
CA ARG A 176 -5.13 2.65 -6.03
C ARG A 176 -4.36 2.91 -4.71
N LEU A 177 -4.90 2.38 -3.61
CA LEU A 177 -4.23 2.56 -2.32
C LEU A 177 -3.08 1.59 -2.20
N GLU A 178 -1.88 2.10 -1.93
CA GLU A 178 -0.68 1.29 -2.01
C GLU A 178 0.00 1.07 -0.65
N GLY A 179 1.27 1.41 -0.49
CA GLY A 179 2.02 1.19 0.76
C GLY A 179 1.26 1.61 2.02
N CYS A 180 1.49 0.90 3.13
CA CYS A 180 0.83 1.16 4.42
C CYS A 180 1.78 0.88 5.59
N TRP A 181 1.95 1.85 6.50
CA TRP A 181 2.90 1.73 7.60
C TRP A 181 2.42 2.35 8.92
N ASP A 182 2.67 1.65 10.03
CA ASP A 182 2.42 2.13 11.40
C ASP A 182 3.63 2.93 11.91
N GLY A 183 3.37 4.09 12.50
CA GLY A 183 4.41 4.87 13.16
C GLY A 183 3.91 6.24 13.61
N ALA A 184 4.67 6.89 14.48
CA ALA A 184 4.30 8.20 15.05
C ALA A 184 2.89 8.28 15.71
N GLY A 185 2.27 7.14 16.03
CA GLY A 185 0.91 7.05 16.57
C GLY A 185 -0.20 7.06 15.52
N SER A 186 0.15 6.91 14.25
CA SER A 186 -0.72 6.97 13.09
C SER A 186 -0.42 5.83 12.11
N ILE A 187 -1.33 5.64 11.16
CA ILE A 187 -1.14 4.76 10.00
C ILE A 187 -1.03 5.64 8.78
N PHE A 188 0.08 5.56 8.06
CA PHE A 188 0.30 6.29 6.82
C PHE A 188 0.10 5.36 5.63
N PHE A 189 -0.55 5.87 4.59
CA PHE A 189 -0.72 5.12 3.36
C PHE A 189 -0.80 6.06 2.14
N SER A 190 -0.45 5.53 0.98
CA SER A 190 -0.48 6.27 -0.28
C SER A 190 -1.75 5.97 -1.08
N SER A 191 -2.08 6.90 -1.96
CA SER A 191 -2.97 6.73 -3.11
C SER A 191 -2.14 7.13 -4.31
N THR A 192 -1.77 6.16 -5.14
CA THR A 192 -0.74 6.34 -6.18
C THR A 192 -1.12 7.46 -7.13
N SER A 193 -2.39 7.46 -7.58
CA SER A 193 -2.85 8.37 -8.62
C SER A 193 -4.11 9.14 -8.22
N GLY A 194 -4.25 9.43 -6.92
CA GLY A 194 -5.23 10.41 -6.42
C GLY A 194 -4.74 11.85 -6.57
N GLY A 195 -5.63 12.82 -6.46
CA GLY A 195 -5.30 14.24 -6.32
C GLY A 195 -5.87 15.16 -7.40
N ASP A 196 -5.76 16.47 -7.14
CA ASP A 196 -6.33 17.53 -7.98
C ASP A 196 -5.45 17.89 -9.18
N ALA A 197 -4.12 17.80 -9.04
CA ALA A 197 -3.18 18.05 -10.14
C ALA A 197 -3.10 16.81 -11.03
N LYS A 198 -3.55 16.96 -12.29
CA LYS A 198 -3.77 15.83 -13.19
C LYS A 198 -2.52 15.43 -13.96
N ASN A 199 -2.22 14.13 -13.93
CA ASN A 199 -1.07 13.55 -14.62
C ASN A 199 -1.35 13.26 -16.12
N GLY A 200 -2.62 13.32 -16.55
CA GLY A 200 -3.02 13.14 -17.94
C GLY A 200 -3.62 11.76 -18.27
N ASP A 201 -3.47 10.79 -17.36
CA ASP A 201 -4.09 9.47 -17.50
C ASP A 201 -5.57 9.51 -17.08
N VAL A 202 -6.37 8.67 -17.73
CA VAL A 202 -7.83 8.60 -17.50
C VAL A 202 -8.25 7.17 -17.31
N ASN A 203 -8.87 6.92 -16.17
CA ASN A 203 -9.36 5.62 -15.77
C ASN A 203 -10.60 5.18 -16.55
N ASP A 204 -10.85 3.86 -16.57
CA ASP A 204 -12.03 3.28 -17.22
C ASP A 204 -13.37 3.82 -16.67
N ASP A 205 -13.39 4.30 -15.41
CA ASP A 205 -14.57 4.93 -14.79
C ASP A 205 -14.66 6.45 -15.04
N GLY A 206 -13.75 7.00 -15.85
CA GLY A 206 -13.69 8.40 -16.26
C GLY A 206 -13.00 9.33 -15.26
N PHE A 207 -12.37 8.79 -14.21
CA PHE A 207 -11.56 9.61 -13.30
C PHE A 207 -10.25 10.01 -13.98
N GLU A 208 -9.99 11.33 -14.03
CA GLU A 208 -8.70 11.89 -14.44
C GLU A 208 -7.72 11.76 -13.28
N GLU A 209 -6.67 10.99 -13.48
CA GLU A 209 -5.71 10.63 -12.45
C GLU A 209 -4.88 11.84 -12.00
N GLY A 210 -4.55 11.86 -10.71
CA GLY A 210 -3.64 12.84 -10.12
C GLY A 210 -2.22 12.28 -9.95
N TYR A 211 -1.30 13.14 -9.52
CA TYR A 211 0.10 12.76 -9.22
C TYR A 211 0.31 12.04 -7.88
N GLY A 212 -0.76 11.86 -7.08
CA GLY A 212 -0.74 11.07 -5.86
C GLY A 212 -1.03 11.83 -4.57
N GLN A 213 -1.45 11.07 -3.56
CA GLN A 213 -1.79 11.56 -2.23
C GLN A 213 -1.15 10.68 -1.15
N ILE A 214 -0.76 11.30 -0.03
CA ILE A 214 -0.35 10.64 1.20
C ILE A 214 -1.38 10.94 2.28
N TRP A 215 -1.94 9.88 2.83
CA TRP A 215 -2.97 9.91 3.86
C TRP A 215 -2.40 9.51 5.21
N GLU A 216 -2.86 10.20 6.25
CA GLU A 216 -2.62 9.86 7.65
C GLU A 216 -3.95 9.45 8.30
N PHE A 217 -4.03 8.23 8.80
CA PHE A 217 -5.10 7.81 9.68
C PHE A 217 -4.62 7.80 11.14
N ILE A 218 -5.29 8.60 11.98
CA ILE A 218 -5.01 8.73 13.41
C ILE A 218 -6.04 7.90 14.20
N PRO A 219 -5.68 6.73 14.75
CA PRO A 219 -6.62 5.90 15.49
C PRO A 219 -7.06 6.58 16.80
N GLN A 220 -8.35 6.47 17.13
CA GLN A 220 -8.89 6.90 18.43
C GLN A 220 -9.45 5.69 19.19
N GLY A 221 -8.55 4.86 19.71
CA GLY A 221 -8.90 3.59 20.35
C GLY A 221 -9.52 2.60 19.36
N LEU A 222 -10.48 1.79 19.82
CA LEU A 222 -11.12 0.76 18.98
C LEU A 222 -12.27 1.31 18.09
N SER A 223 -12.64 2.59 18.24
CA SER A 223 -13.82 3.19 17.60
C SER A 223 -13.47 4.52 16.92
N GLY A 224 -13.73 4.61 15.62
CA GLY A 224 -13.51 5.84 14.85
C GLY A 224 -12.04 6.10 14.55
N GLY A 225 -11.64 7.36 14.61
CA GLY A 225 -10.34 7.89 14.19
C GLY A 225 -10.51 9.16 13.35
N GLN A 226 -9.41 9.75 12.93
CA GLN A 226 -9.39 10.86 11.98
C GLN A 226 -8.60 10.43 10.75
N LEU A 227 -9.15 10.67 9.56
CA LEU A 227 -8.41 10.58 8.31
C LEU A 227 -7.99 12.00 7.91
N VAL A 228 -6.73 12.21 7.59
CA VAL A 228 -6.17 13.50 7.20
C VAL A 228 -5.41 13.31 5.89
N LEU A 229 -5.66 14.17 4.91
CA LEU A 229 -4.75 14.29 3.76
C LEU A 229 -3.48 14.99 4.25
N LEU A 230 -2.38 14.24 4.37
CA LEU A 230 -1.10 14.77 4.82
C LEU A 230 -0.43 15.56 3.69
N PHE A 231 -0.41 14.96 2.50
CA PHE A 231 0.19 15.54 1.31
C PHE A 231 -0.56 15.15 0.06
N GLU A 232 -0.63 16.07 -0.90
CA GLU A 232 -1.11 15.81 -2.25
C GLU A 232 -0.14 16.51 -3.20
N SER A 233 0.29 15.80 -4.24
CA SER A 233 1.28 16.33 -5.15
C SER A 233 0.69 17.42 -6.04
N PRO A 234 1.29 18.62 -6.11
CA PRO A 234 0.84 19.67 -7.01
C PRO A 234 1.34 19.49 -8.46
N ASP A 235 2.34 18.63 -8.67
CA ASP A 235 3.01 18.37 -9.96
C ASP A 235 3.98 17.18 -9.86
N GLY A 236 4.19 16.45 -10.96
CA GLY A 236 5.10 15.29 -11.01
C GLY A 236 6.55 15.58 -10.64
N ASP A 237 7.04 16.82 -10.83
CA ASP A 237 8.39 17.20 -10.37
C ASP A 237 8.54 17.15 -8.83
N VAL A 238 7.43 17.20 -8.07
CA VAL A 238 7.43 17.21 -6.61
C VAL A 238 7.29 15.81 -6.02
N LEU A 239 6.32 15.05 -6.52
CA LEU A 239 6.03 13.66 -6.19
C LEU A 239 5.17 13.10 -7.33
N ASP A 240 5.49 11.90 -7.80
CA ASP A 240 4.74 11.21 -8.86
C ASP A 240 4.51 9.76 -8.44
N SER A 241 3.26 9.31 -8.47
CA SER A 241 2.87 7.94 -8.14
C SER A 241 3.55 7.34 -6.90
N PRO A 242 3.32 7.92 -5.69
CA PRO A 242 3.82 7.33 -4.47
C PRO A 242 3.19 5.96 -4.24
N ASP A 243 4.03 4.93 -4.19
CA ASP A 243 3.61 3.58 -3.81
C ASP A 243 4.02 3.30 -2.36
N ASN A 244 5.23 2.81 -2.15
CA ASN A 244 5.61 2.26 -0.85
C ASN A 244 5.92 3.37 0.14
N VAL A 245 5.36 3.29 1.36
CA VAL A 245 5.64 4.21 2.46
C VAL A 245 6.30 3.49 3.63
N VAL A 246 7.31 4.11 4.24
CA VAL A 246 7.87 3.68 5.53
C VAL A 246 8.12 4.88 6.44
N VAL A 247 7.75 4.72 7.71
CA VAL A 247 8.03 5.72 8.75
C VAL A 247 9.50 5.61 9.17
N SER A 248 10.19 6.74 9.20
CA SER A 248 11.57 6.83 9.63
C SER A 248 11.71 6.73 11.15
N PRO A 249 12.90 6.38 11.67
CA PRO A 249 13.19 6.44 13.11
C PRO A 249 13.00 7.84 13.73
N ARG A 250 12.91 8.88 12.89
CA ARG A 250 12.72 10.28 13.25
C ARG A 250 11.28 10.77 13.10
N GLY A 251 10.39 9.94 12.56
CA GLY A 251 8.96 10.20 12.40
C GLY A 251 8.55 10.82 11.07
N GLY A 252 9.49 11.20 10.20
CA GLY A 252 9.17 11.52 8.80
C GLY A 252 8.90 10.26 7.98
N LEU A 253 8.55 10.41 6.71
CA LEU A 253 8.23 9.31 5.81
C LEU A 253 9.27 9.21 4.70
N VAL A 254 9.62 7.99 4.30
CA VAL A 254 10.22 7.71 3.01
C VAL A 254 9.13 7.15 2.11
N LEU A 255 9.00 7.72 0.92
CA LEU A 255 8.11 7.30 -0.15
C LEU A 255 8.97 6.74 -1.28
N CYS A 256 8.54 5.63 -1.86
CA CYS A 256 9.08 5.12 -3.12
C CYS A 256 8.07 5.46 -4.22
N GLU A 257 8.55 6.06 -5.29
CA GLU A 257 7.74 6.26 -6.48
C GLU A 257 7.76 4.99 -7.35
N ASP A 258 6.61 4.69 -7.92
CA ASP A 258 6.37 3.71 -8.99
C ASP A 258 5.68 4.47 -10.14
N ASP A 259 6.48 5.11 -10.98
CA ASP A 259 6.04 6.04 -12.01
C ASP A 259 4.88 5.46 -12.82
N ALA A 260 3.68 6.00 -12.57
CA ALA A 260 2.47 5.56 -13.24
C ALA A 260 2.13 6.45 -14.44
N SER A 261 2.89 7.54 -14.69
CA SER A 261 2.45 8.58 -15.60
C SER A 261 3.08 8.44 -16.99
N SER A 262 2.25 8.14 -17.99
CA SER A 262 2.71 8.09 -19.39
C SER A 262 2.97 9.47 -20.01
N ALA A 263 2.63 10.55 -19.29
CA ALA A 263 2.57 11.91 -19.81
C ALA A 263 3.88 12.70 -19.74
N ASN A 264 4.80 12.33 -18.84
CA ASN A 264 6.06 13.03 -18.62
C ASN A 264 7.27 12.37 -19.30
N ALA A 265 7.03 11.27 -20.02
CA ALA A 265 7.95 10.63 -20.95
C ALA A 265 8.78 11.65 -21.76
N GLY A 266 10.03 11.88 -21.31
CA GLY A 266 11.07 12.62 -22.05
C GLY A 266 11.18 14.14 -21.83
N GLN A 267 10.63 14.72 -20.75
CA GLN A 267 10.65 16.18 -20.53
C GLN A 267 11.67 16.75 -19.51
N ASP A 268 12.55 15.95 -18.92
CA ASP A 268 13.47 16.40 -17.86
C ASP A 268 14.97 16.24 -18.17
N ASP A 269 15.85 16.92 -17.42
CA ASP A 269 17.29 17.05 -17.75
C ASP A 269 18.07 15.71 -17.65
N THR A 270 17.52 14.70 -16.96
CA THR A 270 18.09 13.35 -16.86
C THR A 270 17.50 12.35 -17.86
N SER A 271 16.33 12.60 -18.48
CA SER A 271 15.83 11.85 -19.67
C SER A 271 16.83 11.78 -20.82
N LYS A 272 17.84 12.66 -20.81
CA LYS A 272 18.94 12.70 -21.78
C LYS A 272 19.90 11.51 -21.69
N PHE A 273 19.90 10.76 -20.58
CA PHE A 273 20.78 9.60 -20.40
C PHE A 273 20.04 8.27 -20.52
N PHE A 274 18.80 8.21 -20.04
CA PHE A 274 17.89 7.07 -20.14
C PHE A 274 16.49 7.66 -20.35
N GLY A 275 15.92 7.52 -21.55
CA GLY A 275 14.61 8.10 -21.84
C GLY A 275 13.53 7.48 -20.96
N GLU A 276 12.64 8.35 -20.46
CA GLU A 276 11.36 8.07 -19.78
C GLU A 276 11.46 7.57 -18.32
N ASP A 277 10.51 8.06 -17.52
CA ASP A 277 10.05 7.72 -16.16
C ASP A 277 11.06 7.69 -15.00
N LYS A 278 10.86 8.57 -14.02
CA LYS A 278 11.78 8.78 -12.88
C LYS A 278 11.21 8.18 -11.60
N ASN A 279 11.80 7.07 -11.17
CA ASN A 279 11.53 6.54 -9.85
C ASN A 279 12.48 7.13 -8.81
N ARG A 280 11.95 7.88 -7.83
CA ARG A 280 12.73 8.54 -6.79
C ARG A 280 12.39 8.00 -5.40
N LEU A 281 13.29 8.31 -4.47
CA LEU A 281 12.96 8.28 -3.05
C LEU A 281 12.69 9.70 -2.58
N ILE A 282 11.48 9.89 -2.09
CA ILE A 282 11.00 11.17 -1.55
C ILE A 282 10.93 11.06 -0.03
N GLY A 283 11.58 11.99 0.66
CA GLY A 283 11.35 12.21 2.08
C GLY A 283 10.15 13.14 2.26
N LEU A 284 9.28 12.88 3.23
CA LEU A 284 8.15 13.75 3.55
C LEU A 284 8.11 14.01 5.06
N THR A 285 8.10 15.29 5.45
CA THR A 285 7.89 15.66 6.87
C THR A 285 6.40 15.56 7.26
N LEU A 286 6.11 15.44 8.55
CA LEU A 286 4.72 15.41 9.04
C LEU A 286 4.00 16.77 8.92
N GLU A 287 4.72 17.82 8.55
CA GLU A 287 4.14 19.11 8.15
C GLU A 287 3.79 19.16 6.65
N GLY A 288 3.95 18.05 5.91
CA GLY A 288 3.60 17.96 4.49
C GLY A 288 4.65 18.58 3.56
N VAL A 289 5.93 18.56 3.94
CA VAL A 289 7.02 19.10 3.11
C VAL A 289 7.80 17.96 2.44
N PRO A 290 7.68 17.76 1.12
CA PRO A 290 8.44 16.74 0.39
C PRO A 290 9.86 17.20 0.06
N PHE A 291 10.79 16.26 -0.06
CA PHE A 291 12.14 16.49 -0.56
C PHE A 291 12.71 15.21 -1.21
N PRO A 292 13.06 15.23 -2.51
CA PRO A 292 13.74 14.11 -3.14
C PRO A 292 15.15 13.97 -2.54
N PHE A 293 15.60 12.73 -2.32
CA PHE A 293 16.95 12.46 -1.83
C PHE A 293 17.69 11.34 -2.57
N ALA A 294 17.01 10.55 -3.40
CA ALA A 294 17.62 9.60 -4.33
C ALA A 294 16.78 9.47 -5.60
N GLU A 295 17.44 9.11 -6.70
CA GLU A 295 16.83 8.83 -8.00
C GLU A 295 17.42 7.51 -8.52
N ASN A 296 16.58 6.64 -9.08
CA ASN A 296 17.04 5.45 -9.76
C ASN A 296 17.57 5.84 -11.15
N ILE A 297 18.86 5.58 -11.39
CA ILE A 297 19.50 5.79 -12.69
C ILE A 297 20.00 4.48 -13.31
N MET A 298 19.63 3.34 -12.71
CA MET A 298 20.06 2.01 -13.13
C MET A 298 19.17 1.44 -14.23
N ASN A 299 17.87 1.70 -14.13
CA ASN A 299 16.81 1.26 -15.03
C ASN A 299 15.57 2.18 -14.85
N ASP A 300 14.49 1.89 -15.57
CA ASP A 300 13.20 2.61 -15.47
C ASP A 300 12.24 2.00 -14.43
N SER A 301 12.70 1.04 -13.63
CA SER A 301 11.87 0.30 -12.68
C SER A 301 11.78 1.00 -11.32
N GLU A 302 10.71 0.70 -10.58
CA GLU A 302 10.38 1.29 -9.29
C GLU A 302 11.40 1.01 -8.18
N PHE A 303 11.37 1.91 -7.18
CA PHE A 303 11.87 1.58 -5.85
C PHE A 303 10.78 0.87 -5.05
N ALA A 304 11.16 -0.17 -4.31
CA ALA A 304 10.18 -0.89 -3.48
C ALA A 304 10.79 -1.50 -2.21
N GLY A 305 9.94 -1.74 -1.22
CA GLY A 305 10.26 -2.45 0.02
C GLY A 305 11.21 -1.70 0.94
N ALA A 306 11.09 -0.38 1.02
CA ALA A 306 11.91 0.44 1.91
C ALA A 306 11.70 0.05 3.39
N CYS A 307 12.79 -0.19 4.13
CA CYS A 307 12.73 -0.45 5.57
C CYS A 307 13.99 0.03 6.30
N TRP A 308 13.86 0.34 7.59
CA TRP A 308 14.96 0.80 8.42
C TRP A 308 15.55 -0.34 9.24
N SER A 309 16.87 -0.33 9.42
CA SER A 309 17.51 -1.12 10.48
C SER A 309 17.02 -0.69 11.85
N ASP A 310 17.02 -1.61 12.82
CA ASP A 310 16.57 -1.33 14.20
C ASP A 310 17.31 -0.15 14.86
N ASP A 311 18.58 0.05 14.51
CA ASP A 311 19.42 1.15 14.99
C ASP A 311 19.25 2.46 14.18
N GLY A 312 18.44 2.44 13.12
CA GLY A 312 18.17 3.57 12.25
C GLY A 312 19.37 4.03 11.41
N VAL A 313 20.43 3.24 11.31
CA VAL A 313 21.64 3.61 10.56
C VAL A 313 21.49 3.34 9.07
N PHE A 314 20.79 2.27 8.72
CA PHE A 314 20.59 1.84 7.34
C PHE A 314 19.13 1.98 6.94
N LEU A 315 18.89 2.63 5.81
CA LEU A 315 17.70 2.44 5.00
C LEU A 315 18.01 1.34 3.99
N PHE A 316 17.27 0.25 4.02
CA PHE A 316 17.26 -0.74 2.95
C PHE A 316 16.14 -0.41 1.97
N VAL A 317 16.38 -0.59 0.68
CA VAL A 317 15.39 -0.39 -0.37
C VAL A 317 15.79 -1.24 -1.58
N ASN A 318 14.82 -1.68 -2.38
CA ASN A 318 15.08 -2.45 -3.59
C ASN A 318 14.84 -1.57 -4.82
N ILE A 319 15.61 -1.81 -5.86
CA ILE A 319 15.27 -1.44 -7.24
C ILE A 319 14.75 -2.72 -7.89
N PHE A 320 13.54 -2.66 -8.43
CA PHE A 320 12.99 -3.79 -9.18
C PHE A 320 13.82 -4.08 -10.44
N GLY A 321 13.77 -5.35 -10.84
CA GLY A 321 14.50 -5.84 -11.98
C GLY A 321 13.57 -6.59 -12.92
N TYR A 322 14.03 -6.80 -14.14
CA TYR A 322 13.36 -7.60 -15.15
C TYR A 322 13.73 -9.09 -15.01
N ASP A 323 13.30 -9.91 -15.98
CA ASP A 323 13.65 -11.34 -16.08
C ASP A 323 15.11 -11.57 -16.52
N GLU A 324 16.04 -10.82 -15.91
CA GLU A 324 17.47 -10.82 -16.20
C GLU A 324 18.27 -10.63 -14.92
N ALA A 325 19.26 -11.50 -14.68
CA ALA A 325 20.08 -11.40 -13.47
C ALA A 325 20.90 -10.11 -13.44
N GLY A 326 20.81 -9.36 -12.34
CA GLY A 326 21.50 -8.08 -12.15
C GLY A 326 20.76 -6.86 -12.71
N SER A 327 19.54 -7.04 -13.20
CA SER A 327 18.66 -5.94 -13.65
C SER A 327 18.04 -5.14 -12.51
N GLY A 328 18.11 -5.62 -11.26
CA GLY A 328 17.69 -4.93 -10.05
C GLY A 328 18.57 -5.29 -8.86
N GLY A 329 18.21 -4.85 -7.65
CA GLY A 329 18.99 -5.19 -6.46
C GLY A 329 18.55 -4.49 -5.17
N THR A 330 19.05 -5.00 -4.05
CA THR A 330 18.85 -4.40 -2.72
C THR A 330 19.99 -3.45 -2.38
N LEU A 331 19.65 -2.23 -2.00
CA LEU A 331 20.57 -1.20 -1.54
C LEU A 331 20.55 -1.12 -0.02
N ALA A 332 21.72 -0.83 0.57
CA ALA A 332 21.85 -0.45 1.98
C ALA A 332 22.41 0.98 2.01
N VAL A 333 21.55 1.93 2.35
CA VAL A 333 21.84 3.36 2.28
C VAL A 333 22.10 3.89 3.68
N THR A 334 23.27 4.49 3.87
CA THR A 334 23.58 5.28 5.07
C THR A 334 23.49 6.76 4.76
N GLY A 335 23.15 7.56 5.75
CA GLY A 335 23.03 9.00 5.57
C GLY A 335 23.15 9.76 6.88
N PRO A 336 23.09 11.09 6.82
CA PRO A 336 23.09 11.93 8.00
C PRO A 336 21.70 11.97 8.68
N TRP A 337 21.00 10.85 8.79
CA TRP A 337 19.63 10.70 9.33
C TRP A 337 19.41 11.47 10.66
N PRO A 338 20.34 11.44 11.64
CA PRO A 338 20.19 12.22 12.87
C PRO A 338 20.06 13.75 12.69
N ARG A 339 20.31 14.29 11.50
CA ARG A 339 20.24 15.74 11.19
C ARG A 339 19.01 16.16 10.38
N GLY A 340 18.03 15.27 10.16
CA GLY A 340 16.84 15.57 9.36
C GLY A 340 15.53 14.97 9.89
N ALA A 341 14.55 14.85 8.99
CA ALA A 341 13.25 14.21 9.23
C ALA A 341 13.26 12.69 9.02
N LEU A 342 14.29 12.15 8.37
CA LEU A 342 14.51 10.71 8.16
C LEU A 342 15.48 10.18 9.22
#